data_AF-A0A2V6N616-F1
#
_entry.id   AF-A0A2V6N616-F1
#
_cell.length_a   1.000
_cell.length_b   1.000
_cell.length_c   1.000
_cell.angle_alpha   90.00
_cell.angle_beta   90.00
_cell.angle_gamma   90.00
#
_symmetry.space_group_name_H-M   'P 1'
#
loop_
_entity.id
_entity.type
_entity.pdbx_description
1 polymer ?
#
loop_
_entity_poly.entity_id
_entity_poly.type
_entity_poly.pdbx_seq_one_letter_code
_entity_poly.pdbx_strand_id
1 'polypeptide(L)'
;MLCRTGAVFLSDSRTSAGMDNITMRSKMRVYEKPGERVICIMTSGNLSLTQATLALIDDDLILANNEPASETIMTTQTLYETARYVGTKVRAVEKRDRVA
;
A
#
# COMPACT_ATOMS: atom_id res chain seq x y z
N MET A 1 -3.96 6.62 -15.34
CA MET A 1 -4.01 7.68 -16.37
C MET A 1 -4.39 8.98 -15.66
N LEU A 2 -3.55 10.02 -15.76
CA LEU A 2 -3.89 11.33 -15.20
C LEU A 2 -4.66 12.13 -16.26
N CYS A 3 -5.86 12.54 -15.93
CA CYS A 3 -6.76 13.29 -16.79
C CYS A 3 -6.92 14.71 -16.25
N ARG A 4 -7.41 15.64 -17.08
CA ARG A 4 -7.65 17.04 -16.63
C ARG A 4 -8.58 17.12 -15.41
N THR A 5 -9.50 16.18 -15.27
CA THR A 5 -10.53 16.17 -14.23
C THR A 5 -10.23 15.22 -13.07
N GLY A 6 -9.12 14.48 -13.10
CA GLY A 6 -8.81 13.51 -12.05
C GLY A 6 -7.87 12.40 -12.49
N ALA A 7 -7.97 11.24 -11.83
CA ALA A 7 -7.12 10.09 -12.10
C ALA A 7 -7.96 8.82 -12.29
N VAL A 8 -7.55 7.98 -13.23
CA VAL A 8 -8.11 6.64 -13.46
C VAL A 8 -7.06 5.59 -13.12
N PHE A 9 -7.44 4.64 -12.29
CA PHE A 9 -6.62 3.50 -11.85
C PHE A 9 -7.25 2.20 -12.36
N LEU A 10 -6.43 1.26 -12.84
CA LEU A 10 -6.89 -0.04 -13.32
C LEU A 10 -5.80 -1.08 -13.05
N SER A 11 -6.14 -2.14 -12.34
CA SER A 11 -5.25 -3.28 -12.10
C SER A 11 -5.89 -4.57 -12.58
N ASP A 12 -5.08 -5.50 -13.08
CA ASP A 12 -5.50 -6.90 -13.20
C ASP A 12 -5.48 -7.60 -11.82
N SER A 13 -5.86 -8.88 -11.79
CA SER A 13 -5.92 -9.67 -10.56
C SER A 13 -5.11 -10.97 -10.62
N ARG A 14 -4.51 -11.32 -11.76
CA ARG A 14 -3.79 -12.59 -11.91
C ARG A 14 -2.45 -12.50 -11.21
N THR A 15 -2.22 -13.37 -10.22
CA THR A 15 -0.97 -13.36 -9.45
C THR A 15 -0.38 -14.76 -9.35
N SER A 16 0.91 -14.88 -9.62
CA SER A 16 1.68 -16.10 -9.32
C SER A 16 2.04 -16.09 -7.82
N ALA A 17 1.61 -17.12 -7.11
CA ALA A 17 1.83 -17.32 -5.68
C ALA A 17 2.84 -18.45 -5.39
N GLY A 18 3.57 -18.91 -6.41
CA GLY A 18 4.49 -20.03 -6.34
C GLY A 18 4.48 -20.85 -7.64
N MET A 19 5.32 -21.88 -7.69
CA MET A 19 5.29 -22.85 -8.79
C MET A 19 3.90 -23.48 -8.85
N ASP A 20 3.28 -23.44 -10.02
CA ASP A 20 1.94 -23.98 -10.32
C ASP A 20 0.78 -23.46 -9.46
N ASN A 21 0.94 -22.31 -8.79
CA ASN A 21 -0.11 -21.68 -8.01
C ASN A 21 -0.48 -20.30 -8.55
N ILE A 22 -1.47 -20.25 -9.45
CA ILE A 22 -2.02 -18.99 -9.98
C ILE A 22 -3.33 -18.70 -9.25
N THR A 23 -3.38 -17.55 -8.59
CA THR A 23 -4.56 -17.11 -7.83
C THR A 23 -5.04 -15.74 -8.28
N MET A 24 -6.29 -15.42 -7.97
CA MET A 24 -6.81 -14.05 -8.09
C MET A 24 -6.57 -13.30 -6.78
N ARG A 25 -5.84 -12.18 -6.86
CA ARG A 25 -5.61 -11.26 -5.74
C ARG A 25 -5.78 -9.83 -6.22
N SER A 26 -6.44 -8.99 -5.43
CA SER A 26 -6.53 -7.58 -5.75
C SER A 26 -5.12 -6.97 -5.71
N LYS A 27 -4.74 -6.33 -6.82
CA LYS A 27 -3.51 -5.52 -6.92
C LYS A 27 -3.80 -4.04 -6.69
N MET A 28 -4.97 -3.72 -6.16
CA MET A 28 -5.40 -2.35 -5.86
C MET A 28 -5.95 -2.29 -4.44
N ARG A 29 -5.48 -1.30 -3.68
CA ARG A 29 -5.98 -0.95 -2.36
C ARG A 29 -6.30 0.53 -2.31
N VAL A 30 -7.49 0.88 -1.86
CA VAL A 30 -7.93 2.26 -1.70
C VAL A 30 -8.03 2.58 -0.22
N TYR A 31 -7.41 3.68 0.19
CA TYR A 31 -7.54 4.29 1.50
C TYR A 31 -8.27 5.61 1.32
N GLU A 32 -9.37 5.79 2.04
CA GLU A 32 -10.26 6.95 1.86
C GLU A 32 -10.62 7.58 3.20
N LYS A 33 -10.60 8.91 3.22
CA LYS A 33 -11.27 9.73 4.23
C LYS A 33 -12.21 10.67 3.48
N PRO A 34 -13.53 10.42 3.51
CA PRO A 34 -14.50 11.16 2.71
C PRO A 34 -14.39 12.67 2.91
N GLY A 35 -14.41 13.42 1.81
CA GLY A 35 -14.30 14.88 1.83
C GLY A 35 -12.88 15.43 2.08
N GLU A 36 -11.90 14.57 2.38
CA GLU A 36 -10.52 15.00 2.64
C GLU A 36 -9.53 14.41 1.64
N ARG A 37 -9.43 13.08 1.52
CA ARG A 37 -8.40 12.43 0.70
C ARG A 37 -8.79 11.03 0.24
N VAL A 38 -8.25 10.65 -0.90
CA VAL A 38 -8.29 9.28 -1.44
C VAL A 38 -6.89 8.92 -1.92
N ILE A 39 -6.37 7.78 -1.46
CA ILE A 39 -5.06 7.25 -1.84
C ILE A 39 -5.25 5.85 -2.40
N CYS A 40 -4.83 5.63 -3.65
CA CYS A 40 -4.89 4.34 -4.31
C CYS A 40 -3.48 3.76 -4.44
N ILE A 41 -3.20 2.64 -3.78
CA ILE A 41 -1.98 1.86 -3.94
C ILE A 41 -2.24 0.74 -4.94
N MET A 42 -1.35 0.61 -5.93
CA MET A 42 -1.34 -0.53 -6.84
C MET A 42 -0.05 -1.33 -6.70
N THR A 43 -0.13 -2.66 -6.75
CA THR A 43 0.99 -3.55 -6.46
C THR A 43 1.38 -4.41 -7.68
N SER A 44 2.65 -4.79 -7.74
CA SER A 44 3.21 -5.73 -8.71
C SER A 44 4.44 -6.42 -8.13
N GLY A 45 4.89 -7.52 -8.74
CA GLY A 45 6.07 -8.26 -8.29
C GLY A 45 5.76 -9.33 -7.26
N ASN A 46 6.66 -9.50 -6.27
CA ASN A 46 6.57 -10.55 -5.26
C ASN A 46 5.31 -10.39 -4.39
N LEU A 47 4.43 -11.39 -4.42
CA LEU A 47 3.17 -11.36 -3.69
C LEU A 47 3.40 -11.23 -2.18
N SER A 48 4.33 -11.99 -1.59
CA SER A 48 4.60 -11.93 -0.15
C SER A 48 5.07 -10.54 0.28
N LEU A 49 5.99 -9.93 -0.47
CA LEU A 49 6.53 -8.61 -0.17
C LEU A 49 5.44 -7.52 -0.25
N THR A 50 4.63 -7.57 -1.32
CA THR A 50 3.54 -6.59 -1.50
C THR A 50 2.45 -6.72 -0.44
N GLN A 51 2.07 -7.94 -0.06
CA GLN A 51 1.09 -8.16 1.01
C GLN A 51 1.63 -7.75 2.37
N ALA A 52 2.89 -8.07 2.69
CA ALA A 52 3.52 -7.64 3.93
C ALA A 52 3.64 -6.12 4.01
N THR A 53 3.92 -5.44 2.90
CA THR A 53 3.97 -3.98 2.84
C THR A 53 2.60 -3.37 3.15
N LEU A 54 1.54 -3.88 2.52
CA LEU A 54 0.17 -3.41 2.79
C LEU A 54 -0.26 -3.71 4.23
N ALA A 55 0.11 -4.87 4.79
CA ALA A 55 -0.17 -5.21 6.17
C ALA A 55 0.47 -4.20 7.15
N LEU A 56 1.73 -3.79 6.94
CA LEU A 56 2.36 -2.77 7.79
C LEU A 56 1.68 -1.39 7.70
N ILE A 57 1.08 -1.06 6.56
CA ILE A 57 0.31 0.18 6.40
C ILE A 57 -1.02 0.07 7.16
N ASP A 58 -1.70 -1.08 7.05
CA ASP A 58 -2.95 -1.34 7.75
C ASP A 58 -2.74 -1.38 9.28
N ASP A 59 -1.64 -1.96 9.75
CA ASP A 59 -1.26 -2.00 11.17
C ASP A 59 -1.05 -0.59 11.75
N ASP A 60 -0.33 0.27 11.03
CA ASP A 60 -0.14 1.67 11.45
C ASP A 60 -1.48 2.40 11.62
N LEU A 61 -2.46 2.14 10.73
CA LEU A 61 -3.79 2.72 10.83
C LEU A 61 -4.55 2.21 12.05
N ILE A 62 -4.41 0.93 12.38
CA ILE A 62 -5.02 0.35 13.58
C ILE A 62 -4.39 0.96 14.84
N LEU A 63 -3.06 1.07 14.89
CA LEU A 63 -2.32 1.61 16.02
C LEU A 63 -2.58 3.10 16.26
N ALA A 64 -2.76 3.88 15.18
CA ALA A 64 -3.07 5.30 15.27
C ALA A 64 -4.39 5.61 16.01
N ASN A 65 -5.30 4.63 16.14
CA ASN A 65 -6.50 4.78 16.97
C ASN A 65 -6.17 4.96 18.46
N ASN A 66 -5.05 4.40 18.93
CA ASN A 66 -4.59 4.51 20.31
C ASN A 66 -3.51 5.59 20.48
N GLU A 67 -2.76 5.90 19.42
CA GLU A 67 -1.69 6.89 19.41
C GLU A 67 -1.87 7.89 18.25
N PRO A 68 -2.68 8.95 18.44
CA PRO A 68 -3.10 9.84 17.35
C PRO A 68 -1.95 10.64 16.69
N ALA A 69 -0.80 10.73 17.36
CA ALA A 69 0.38 11.44 16.86
C ALA A 69 1.20 10.63 15.85
N SER A 70 0.87 9.35 15.64
CA SER A 70 1.61 8.47 14.72
C SER A 70 1.38 8.85 13.26
N GLU A 71 2.46 8.89 12.49
CA GLU A 71 2.40 9.12 11.04
C GLU A 71 1.76 7.90 10.36
N THR A 72 0.74 8.12 9.55
CA THR A 72 0.07 7.09 8.75
C THR A 72 -0.12 7.57 7.33
N ILE A 73 -0.50 6.65 6.44
CA ILE A 73 -0.90 6.98 5.08
C ILE A 73 -2.02 8.05 5.03
N MET A 74 -2.85 8.14 6.07
CA MET A 74 -3.98 9.08 6.15
C MET A 74 -3.64 10.42 6.81
N THR A 75 -2.44 10.59 7.39
CA THR A 75 -2.05 11.83 8.11
C THR A 75 -0.90 12.60 7.45
N THR A 76 -0.19 12.01 6.48
CA THR A 76 0.82 12.70 5.66
C THR A 76 0.24 13.97 4.99
N GLN A 77 1.05 15.02 4.82
CA GLN A 77 0.57 16.33 4.33
C GLN A 77 0.60 16.45 2.81
N THR A 78 1.53 15.74 2.16
CA THR A 78 1.67 15.77 0.70
C THR A 78 1.74 14.37 0.12
N LEU A 79 1.38 14.21 -1.16
CA LEU A 79 1.51 12.93 -1.86
C LEU A 79 2.97 12.45 -1.91
N TYR A 80 3.93 13.38 -1.91
CA TYR A 80 5.36 13.05 -1.81
C TYR A 80 5.70 12.39 -0.47
N GLU A 81 5.22 12.95 0.64
CA GLU A 81 5.37 12.34 1.97
C GLU A 81 4.66 10.98 2.03
N THR A 82 3.45 10.87 1.48
CA THR A 82 2.74 9.58 1.35
C THR A 82 3.61 8.54 0.63
N ALA A 83 4.23 8.91 -0.49
CA ALA A 83 5.11 8.02 -1.23
C ALA A 83 6.37 7.64 -0.43
N ARG A 84 6.96 8.58 0.32
CA ARG A 84 8.09 8.29 1.22
C ARG A 84 7.70 7.33 2.33
N TYR A 85 6.56 7.57 2.97
CA TYR A 85 5.97 6.72 4.00
C TYR A 85 5.80 5.29 3.49
N VAL A 86 5.13 5.10 2.35
CA VAL A 86 4.98 3.76 1.73
C VAL A 86 6.34 3.13 1.43
N GLY A 87 7.30 3.91 0.93
CA GLY A 87 8.66 3.46 0.70
C GLY A 87 9.38 2.98 1.97
N THR A 88 9.09 3.56 3.15
CA THR A 88 9.67 3.06 4.41
C THR A 88 9.16 1.66 4.74
N LYS A 89 7.88 1.38 4.46
CA LYS A 89 7.27 0.06 4.68
C LYS A 89 7.85 -0.99 3.74
N VAL A 90 8.03 -0.66 2.46
CA VAL A 90 8.71 -1.53 1.49
C VAL A 90 10.10 -1.93 1.98
N ARG A 91 10.93 -0.93 2.36
CA ARG A 91 12.29 -1.20 2.86
C ARG A 91 12.31 -2.00 4.17
N ALA A 92 11.32 -1.79 5.04
CA ALA A 92 11.20 -2.55 6.27
C ALA A 92 10.94 -4.03 6.00
N VAL A 93 10.07 -4.36 5.03
CA VAL A 93 9.81 -5.73 4.59
C VAL A 93 11.04 -6.33 3.92
N GLU A 94 11.65 -5.64 2.95
CA GLU A 94 12.87 -6.13 2.29
C GLU A 94 14.00 -6.43 3.27
N LYS A 95 14.17 -5.58 4.29
CA LYS A 95 15.18 -5.80 5.33
C LYS A 95 14.88 -7.07 6.16
N ARG A 96 13.60 -7.37 6.43
CA ARG A 96 13.21 -8.59 7.16
C ARG A 96 13.45 -9.83 6.30
N ASP A 97 13.02 -9.79 5.04
CA ASP A 97 13.13 -10.92 4.11
C ASP A 97 14.58 -11.24 3.74
N ARG A 98 15.49 -10.26 3.72
CA ARG A 98 16.93 -10.49 3.45
C ARG A 98 17.69 -11.15 4.61
N VAL A 99 17.14 -11.11 5.81
CA VAL A 99 17.77 -11.66 7.03
C VAL A 99 17.23 -13.06 7.36
N ALA A 100 16.09 -13.43 6.78
CA ALA A 100 15.49 -14.77 6.86
C ALA A 100 16.09 -15.71 5.82
#